data_AF-A0A136KNE7-F1
#
_entry.id   AF-A0A136KNE7-F1
#
_cell.length_a   1.000
_cell.length_b   1.000
_cell.length_c   1.000
_cell.angle_alpha   90.00
_cell.angle_beta   90.00
_cell.angle_gamma   90.00
#
_symmetry.space_group_name_H-M   'P 1'
#
loop_
_entity.id
_entity.type
_entity.pdbx_description
1 polymer ?
#
loop_
_entity_poly.entity_id
_entity_poly.type
_entity_poly.pdbx_seq_one_letter_code
_entity_poly.pdbx_strand_id
1 'polypeptide(L)'
;MDKRHLRRQHIVQELYAASFNSKSQHPELKEKLQAITTHADTFDEKIQLYAQKYAIEKIARVDLAILHLALYELLVEKNNPPKSYY
;
A
#
# COMPACT_ATOMS: atom_id res chain seq x y z
N MET A 1 17.23 -4.59 13.03
CA MET A 1 16.15 -4.46 12.02
C MET A 1 15.03 -3.64 12.63
N ASP A 2 14.61 -2.56 11.97
CA ASP A 2 13.56 -1.68 12.50
C ASP A 2 12.21 -2.42 12.48
N LYS A 3 11.56 -2.57 13.64
CA LYS A 3 10.25 -3.25 13.77
C LYS A 3 9.19 -2.66 12.82
N ARG A 4 9.35 -1.38 12.45
CA ARG A 4 8.49 -0.70 11.47
C ARG A 4 8.70 -1.23 10.05
N HIS A 5 9.92 -1.56 9.67
CA HIS A 5 10.23 -2.10 8.35
C HIS A 5 9.62 -3.50 8.18
N LEU A 6 9.71 -4.35 9.20
CA LEU A 6 9.06 -5.66 9.21
C LEU A 6 7.53 -5.53 9.09
N ARG A 7 6.93 -4.57 9.81
CA ARG A 7 5.49 -4.31 9.72
C ARG A 7 5.05 -3.90 8.30
N ARG A 8 5.83 -3.08 7.60
CA ARG A 8 5.56 -2.72 6.20
C ARG A 8 5.61 -3.94 5.28
N GLN A 9 6.60 -4.81 5.44
CA GLN A 9 6.71 -6.03 4.66
C GLN A 9 5.47 -6.91 4.82
N HIS A 10 5.00 -7.10 6.06
CA HIS A 10 3.79 -7.88 6.32
C HIS A 10 2.54 -7.23 5.71
N ILE A 11 2.41 -5.90 5.77
CA ILE A 11 1.26 -5.20 5.15
C ILE A 11 1.26 -5.39 3.63
N VAL A 12 2.43 -5.28 2.97
CA VAL A 12 2.54 -5.50 1.52
C VAL A 12 2.20 -6.95 1.16
N GLN A 13 2.69 -7.92 1.94
CA GLN A 13 2.36 -9.35 1.76
C GLN A 13 0.86 -9.60 1.87
N GLU A 14 0.20 -8.99 2.86
CA GLU A 14 -1.24 -9.09 3.06
C GLU A 14 -2.04 -8.39 1.95
N LEU A 15 -1.64 -7.20 1.51
CA LEU A 15 -2.26 -6.50 0.37
C LEU A 15 -2.13 -7.33 -0.92
N TYR A 16 -0.96 -7.92 -1.15
CA TYR A 16 -0.76 -8.83 -2.27
C TYR A 16 -1.64 -10.06 -2.14
N ALA A 17 -1.68 -10.71 -0.98
CA ALA A 17 -2.54 -11.87 -0.74
C ALA A 17 -4.02 -11.54 -0.93
N ALA A 18 -4.47 -10.37 -0.47
CA ALA A 18 -5.83 -9.85 -0.65
C ALA A 18 -6.22 -9.72 -2.12
N SER A 19 -5.25 -9.47 -3.02
CA SER A 19 -5.48 -9.42 -4.47
C SER A 19 -5.78 -10.78 -5.12
N PHE A 20 -5.51 -11.89 -4.42
CA PHE A 20 -5.80 -13.25 -4.87
C PHE A 20 -6.90 -13.92 -4.05
N ASN A 21 -6.97 -13.68 -2.74
CA ASN A 21 -7.93 -14.30 -1.82
C ASN A 21 -8.34 -13.32 -0.71
N SER A 22 -9.62 -13.27 -0.35
CA SER A 22 -10.15 -12.31 0.64
C SER A 22 -9.84 -12.62 2.13
N LYS A 23 -8.96 -13.59 2.42
CA LYS A 23 -8.66 -14.01 3.81
C LYS A 23 -7.31 -13.47 4.26
N SER A 24 -7.34 -12.47 5.15
CA SER A 24 -6.16 -11.94 5.82
C SER A 24 -5.59 -12.96 6.80
N GLN A 25 -4.25 -13.16 6.80
CA GLN A 25 -3.57 -14.05 7.75
C GLN A 25 -3.14 -13.32 9.03
N HIS A 26 -3.24 -12.00 9.05
CA HIS A 26 -2.80 -11.13 10.14
C HIS A 26 -3.93 -10.24 10.68
N PRO A 27 -4.72 -10.71 11.66
CA PRO A 27 -5.83 -9.95 12.26
C PRO A 27 -5.40 -8.57 12.80
N GLU A 28 -4.17 -8.45 13.28
CA GLU A 28 -3.57 -7.22 13.80
C GLU A 28 -3.30 -6.14 12.74
N LEU A 29 -3.31 -6.54 11.46
CA LEU A 29 -3.17 -5.63 10.31
C LEU A 29 -4.50 -5.30 9.65
N LYS A 30 -5.60 -5.95 10.09
CA LYS A 30 -6.92 -5.84 9.45
C LYS A 30 -7.42 -4.40 9.37
N GLU A 31 -7.29 -3.61 10.44
CA GLU A 31 -7.73 -2.21 10.45
C GLU A 31 -6.97 -1.37 9.42
N LYS A 32 -5.65 -1.55 9.34
CA LYS A 32 -4.81 -0.82 8.40
C LYS A 32 -5.06 -1.26 6.95
N LEU A 33 -5.21 -2.56 6.72
CA LEU A 33 -5.61 -3.10 5.43
C LEU A 33 -6.96 -2.55 4.99
N GLN A 34 -7.95 -2.55 5.88
CA GLN A 34 -9.27 -2.01 5.60
C GLN A 34 -9.20 -0.52 5.26
N ALA A 35 -8.43 0.27 6.00
CA ALA A 35 -8.24 1.68 5.70
C ALA A 35 -7.58 1.92 4.34
N ILE A 36 -6.60 1.09 3.95
CA ILE A 36 -5.98 1.15 2.62
C ILE A 36 -7.00 0.76 1.54
N THR A 37 -7.74 -0.33 1.72
CA THR A 37 -8.73 -0.81 0.76
C THR A 37 -9.90 0.17 0.58
N THR A 38 -10.33 0.86 1.63
CA THR A 38 -11.36 1.92 1.54
C THR A 38 -10.92 3.09 0.66
N HIS A 39 -9.62 3.34 0.52
CA HIS A 39 -9.07 4.39 -0.34
C HIS A 39 -8.48 3.86 -1.65
N ALA A 40 -8.62 2.55 -1.94
CA ALA A 40 -7.99 1.90 -3.09
C ALA A 40 -8.36 2.58 -4.42
N ASP A 41 -9.64 2.89 -4.63
CA ASP A 41 -10.10 3.57 -5.86
C ASP A 41 -9.42 4.94 -6.05
N THR A 42 -9.33 5.73 -4.97
CA THR A 42 -8.64 7.03 -4.99
C THR A 42 -7.14 6.89 -5.24
N PHE A 43 -6.53 5.82 -4.72
CA PHE A 43 -5.12 5.52 -4.97
C PHE A 43 -4.89 5.08 -6.41
N ASP A 44 -5.77 4.26 -6.96
CA ASP A 44 -5.72 3.80 -8.35
C ASP A 44 -5.85 4.96 -9.33
N GLU A 45 -6.77 5.90 -9.10
CA GLU A 45 -6.86 7.14 -9.89
C GLU A 45 -5.57 7.95 -9.86
N LYS A 46 -4.96 8.10 -8.68
CA LYS A 46 -3.68 8.81 -8.53
C LYS A 46 -2.55 8.07 -9.22
N ILE A 47 -2.45 6.75 -9.06
CA ILE A 47 -1.45 5.92 -9.72
C ILE A 47 -1.61 6.06 -11.23
N GLN A 48 -2.82 5.95 -11.76
CA GLN A 48 -3.12 6.08 -13.19
C GLN A 48 -2.78 7.48 -13.72
N LEU A 49 -3.00 8.54 -12.95
CA LEU A 49 -2.65 9.90 -13.32
C LEU A 49 -1.13 10.08 -13.51
N TYR A 50 -0.31 9.44 -12.67
CA TYR A 50 1.15 9.52 -12.76
C TYR A 50 1.75 8.46 -13.69
N ALA A 51 1.10 7.31 -13.82
CA ALA A 51 1.50 6.20 -14.68
C ALA A 51 1.04 6.41 -16.14
N GLN A 52 0.99 7.65 -16.64
CA GLN A 52 0.44 8.03 -17.97
C GLN A 52 0.85 7.13 -19.15
N LYS A 53 1.99 6.42 -19.04
CA LYS A 53 2.54 5.51 -20.05
C LYS A 53 2.10 4.05 -19.92
N TYR A 54 1.60 3.63 -18.76
CA TYR A 54 1.20 2.24 -18.45
C TYR A 54 -0.18 2.22 -17.79
N ALA A 55 -1.11 1.46 -18.38
CA ALA A 55 -2.39 1.17 -17.72
C ALA A 55 -2.13 0.47 -16.38
N ILE A 56 -2.88 0.82 -15.34
CA ILE A 56 -2.73 0.26 -13.99
C ILE A 56 -2.76 -1.28 -13.97
N GLU A 57 -3.54 -1.89 -14.86
CA GLU A 57 -3.63 -3.34 -15.05
C GLU A 57 -2.31 -4.00 -15.48
N LYS A 58 -1.38 -3.23 -16.06
CA LYS A 58 -0.05 -3.71 -16.47
C LYS A 58 0.99 -3.61 -15.37
N ILE A 59 0.67 -2.96 -14.25
CA ILE A 59 1.56 -2.88 -13.09
C ILE A 59 1.50 -4.22 -12.36
N ALA A 60 2.66 -4.74 -11.94
CA ALA A 60 2.69 -5.97 -11.17
C ALA A 60 1.89 -5.79 -9.87
N ARG A 61 1.12 -6.81 -9.47
CA ARG A 61 0.28 -6.74 -8.25
C ARG A 61 1.08 -6.46 -6.98
N VAL A 62 2.33 -6.94 -6.92
CA VAL A 62 3.27 -6.60 -5.83
C VAL A 62 3.58 -5.10 -5.82
N ASP A 63 3.85 -4.52 -7.00
CA ASP A 63 4.17 -3.10 -7.10
C ASP A 63 2.95 -2.24 -6.77
N LEU A 64 1.75 -2.64 -7.20
CA LEU A 64 0.50 -1.99 -6.80
C LEU A 64 0.30 -1.99 -5.28
N ALA A 65 0.52 -3.12 -4.62
CA ALA A 65 0.43 -3.20 -3.15
C ALA A 65 1.43 -2.26 -2.45
N ILE A 66 2.64 -2.13 -2.99
CA ILE A 66 3.66 -1.18 -2.47
C ILE A 66 3.20 0.27 -2.69
N LEU A 67 2.69 0.59 -3.88
CA LEU A 67 2.21 1.94 -4.21
C LEU A 67 1.01 2.35 -3.36
N HIS A 68 0.06 1.45 -3.13
CA HIS A 68 -1.08 1.68 -2.22
C HIS A 68 -0.62 1.97 -0.80
N LEU A 69 0.29 1.16 -0.26
CA LEU A 69 0.84 1.41 1.07
C LEU A 69 1.58 2.77 1.14
N ALA A 70 2.38 3.09 0.12
CA ALA A 70 3.10 4.36 0.07
C ALA A 70 2.16 5.57 0.00
N LEU A 71 1.10 5.50 -0.82
CA LEU A 71 0.09 6.56 -0.92
C LEU A 71 -0.70 6.71 0.37
N TYR A 72 -1.05 5.60 1.03
CA TYR A 72 -1.70 5.65 2.34
C TYR A 72 -0.82 6.32 3.40
N GLU A 73 0.45 5.92 3.51
CA GLU A 73 1.40 6.53 4.46
C GLU A 73 1.62 8.03 4.16
N LEU A 74 1.65 8.42 2.89
CA LEU A 74 1.87 9.79 2.45
C LEU A 74 0.65 10.71 2.62
N LEU A 75 -0.55 10.22 2.25
CA LEU A 75 -1.76 11.04 2.13
C LEU A 75 -2.66 10.95 3.37
N VAL A 76 -2.73 9.79 4.01
CA VAL A 76 -3.66 9.52 5.12
C VAL A 76 -2.92 9.53 6.45
N GLU A 77 -1.87 8.72 6.56
CA GLU A 77 -1.24 8.48 7.86
C GLU A 77 -0.38 9.67 8.31
N LYS A 78 0.10 10.53 7.39
CA LYS A 78 0.94 11.73 7.65
C LYS A 78 2.12 11.50 8.64
N ASN A 79 2.44 10.25 8.94
CA ASN A 79 3.14 9.85 10.17
C ASN A 79 4.63 9.62 9.98
N ASN A 80 5.24 10.25 8.98
CA ASN A 80 6.69 10.32 8.95
C ASN A 80 7.11 11.62 8.25
N PRO A 81 7.97 12.46 8.86
CA PRO A 81 8.64 13.49 8.08
C PRO A 81 9.34 12.80 6.91
N PRO A 82 9.29 13.39 5.69
CA PRO A 82 10.09 12.90 4.58
C PRO A 82 11.54 12.77 5.08
N LYS A 83 12.19 11.64 4.75
CA LYS A 83 13.57 11.30 5.16
C LYS A 83 14.38 12.58 5.38
N SER A 84 14.76 12.84 6.63
CA SER A 84 15.65 13.94 6.95
C SER A 84 17.00 13.65 6.29
N TYR A 85 17.29 14.34 5.18
CA TYR A 85 18.62 14.39 4.61
C TYR A 85 19.48 15.20 5.60
N TYR A 86 20.19 14.52 6.49
CA TYR A 86 21.33 15.05 7.23
C TYR A 86 22.53 14.16 6.95
#